data_AF-A0A941RR62-F1
#
_entry.id   AF-A0A941RR62-F1
#
_cell.length_a   1.000
_cell.length_b   1.000
_cell.length_c   1.000
_cell.angle_alpha   90.00
_cell.angle_beta   90.00
_cell.angle_gamma   90.00
#
_symmetry.space_group_name_H-M   'P 1'
#
loop_
_entity.id
_entity.type
_entity.pdbx_description
1 polymer ?
#
loop_
_entity_poly.entity_id
_entity_poly.type
_entity_poly.pdbx_seq_one_letter_code
_entity_poly.pdbx_strand_id
1 'polypeptide(L)'
;MITTGRQIAAARALLGWSQDELADAAAMHVNSVAYWERHSSIPTDHYKAPIACRRIREALFKAGVETFVDPSPGVRLSARNPAKSSLHAPEVRAVA
;
A
#
# COMPACT_ATOMS: atom_id res chain seq x y z
N MET A 1 3.52 -4.46 4.13
CA MET A 1 3.00 -4.43 5.52
C MET A 1 3.12 -2.99 6.01
N ILE A 2 2.17 -2.51 6.82
CA ILE A 2 2.20 -1.15 7.38
C ILE A 2 2.49 -1.27 8.87
N THR A 3 3.64 -0.77 9.32
CA THR A 3 4.09 -0.77 10.72
C THR A 3 4.07 0.64 11.32
N THR A 4 4.00 1.69 10.50
CA THR A 4 3.95 3.09 10.97
C THR A 4 3.03 3.94 10.10
N GLY A 5 2.44 4.99 10.69
CA GLY A 5 1.63 5.98 9.97
C GLY A 5 2.43 6.76 8.91
N ARG A 6 3.74 6.92 9.12
CA ARG A 6 4.64 7.57 8.15
C ARG A 6 4.74 6.80 6.83
N GLN A 7 4.58 5.47 6.84
CA GLN A 7 4.48 4.71 5.58
C GLN A 7 3.22 5.06 4.79
N ILE A 8 2.10 5.30 5.48
CA ILE A 8 0.85 5.70 4.82
C ILE A 8 1.04 7.06 4.15
N ALA A 9 1.55 8.04 4.90
CA ALA A 9 1.82 9.38 4.38
C ALA A 9 2.83 9.38 3.22
N ALA A 10 3.91 8.58 3.33
CA ALA A 10 4.90 8.46 2.27
C ALA A 10 4.33 7.79 1.01
N ALA A 11 3.53 6.73 1.15
CA ALA A 11 2.88 6.07 0.02
C ALA A 11 1.95 7.03 -0.73
N ARG A 12 1.20 7.82 0.03
CA ARG A 12 0.31 8.84 -0.50
C ARG A 12 1.08 9.93 -1.25
N ALA A 13 2.21 10.38 -0.70
CA ALA A 13 3.09 11.34 -1.37
C ALA A 13 3.67 10.81 -2.68
N LEU A 14 4.03 9.51 -2.77
CA LEU A 14 4.48 8.89 -4.01
C LEU A 14 3.40 8.88 -5.11
N LEU A 15 2.13 8.77 -4.72
CA LEU A 15 0.98 8.79 -5.63
C LEU A 15 0.49 10.21 -5.95
N GLY A 16 0.97 11.24 -5.25
CA GLY A 16 0.42 12.59 -5.33
C GLY A 16 -1.00 12.71 -4.75
N TRP A 17 -1.42 11.78 -3.89
CA TRP A 17 -2.76 11.73 -3.34
C TRP A 17 -2.96 12.65 -2.12
N SER A 18 -4.19 13.11 -1.94
CA SER A 18 -4.74 13.68 -0.72
C SER A 18 -5.22 12.59 0.24
N GLN A 19 -5.51 12.95 1.50
CA GLN A 19 -6.06 11.98 2.46
C GLN A 19 -7.45 11.49 2.01
N ASP A 20 -8.24 12.36 1.38
CA ASP A 20 -9.56 12.03 0.83
C ASP A 20 -9.44 11.01 -0.32
N GLU A 21 -8.52 11.21 -1.27
CA GLU A 21 -8.32 10.23 -2.36
C GLU A 21 -7.90 8.85 -1.84
N LEU A 22 -7.05 8.79 -0.81
CA LEU A 22 -6.72 7.52 -0.16
C LEU A 22 -7.93 6.93 0.58
N ALA A 23 -8.74 7.77 1.23
CA ALA A 23 -9.94 7.35 1.94
C ALA A 23 -10.97 6.74 0.97
N ASP A 24 -11.20 7.38 -0.17
CA ASP A 24 -12.05 6.91 -1.26
C ASP A 24 -11.53 5.58 -1.83
N ALA A 25 -10.24 5.51 -2.18
CA ALA A 25 -9.62 4.29 -2.71
C ALA A 25 -9.69 3.11 -1.72
N ALA A 26 -9.67 3.39 -0.41
CA ALA A 26 -9.79 2.39 0.65
C ALA A 26 -11.24 2.20 1.16
N ALA A 27 -12.21 2.93 0.60
CA ALA A 27 -13.62 2.98 0.97
C ALA A 27 -13.88 3.23 2.47
N MET A 28 -13.14 4.16 3.07
CA MET A 28 -13.26 4.54 4.47
C MET A 28 -13.41 6.05 4.64
N HIS A 29 -13.78 6.48 5.84
CA HIS A 29 -13.83 7.90 6.18
C HIS A 29 -12.42 8.51 6.28
N VAL A 30 -12.22 9.74 5.80
CA VAL A 30 -10.93 10.46 5.81
C VAL A 30 -10.30 10.55 7.21
N ASN A 31 -11.12 10.74 8.25
CA ASN A 31 -10.65 10.72 9.65
C ASN A 31 -9.92 9.41 10.03
N SER A 32 -10.28 8.27 9.43
CA SER A 32 -9.56 7.02 9.66
C SER A 32 -8.14 7.09 9.08
N VAL A 33 -7.98 7.65 7.88
CA VAL A 33 -6.67 7.87 7.27
C VAL A 33 -5.83 8.81 8.14
N ALA A 34 -6.40 9.96 8.52
CA ALA A 34 -5.73 10.95 9.36
C ALA A 34 -5.37 10.40 10.76
N TYR A 35 -6.20 9.51 11.31
CA TYR A 35 -5.90 8.80 12.56
C TYR A 35 -4.66 7.91 12.39
N TRP A 36 -4.64 7.04 11.37
CA TRP A 36 -3.52 6.11 11.17
C TRP A 36 -2.22 6.79 10.74
N GLU A 37 -2.26 7.86 9.94
CA GLU A 37 -1.05 8.61 9.56
C GLU A 37 -0.30 9.18 10.76
N ARG A 38 -1.00 9.49 11.86
CA ARG A 38 -0.40 10.05 13.09
C ARG A 38 0.24 9.01 14.02
N HIS A 39 -0.01 7.71 13.79
CA HIS A 39 0.50 6.66 14.68
C HIS A 39 1.97 6.37 14.40
N SER A 40 2.80 6.45 15.44
CA SER A 40 4.23 6.12 15.35
C SER A 40 4.49 4.62 15.19
N SER A 41 3.58 3.79 15.70
CA SER A 41 3.63 2.33 15.61
C SER A 41 2.22 1.77 15.39
N ILE A 42 2.11 0.77 14.52
CA ILE A 42 0.86 0.10 14.16
C ILE A 42 1.07 -1.41 14.41
N PRO A 43 0.22 -2.06 15.22
CA PRO A 43 0.31 -3.50 15.45
C PRO A 43 0.17 -4.30 14.15
N THR A 44 1.05 -5.29 13.95
CA THR A 44 1.08 -6.12 12.72
C THR A 44 0.80 -7.60 12.94
N ASP A 45 0.68 -8.05 14.18
CA ASP A 45 0.32 -9.44 14.47
C ASP A 45 -1.02 -9.79 13.81
N HIS A 46 -1.15 -10.98 13.22
CA HIS A 46 -2.33 -11.37 12.43
C HIS A 46 -3.68 -11.15 13.13
N TYR A 47 -3.73 -11.27 14.46
CA TYR A 47 -4.92 -11.05 15.27
C TYR A 47 -5.15 -9.59 15.70
N LYS A 48 -4.12 -8.74 15.61
CA LYS A 48 -4.12 -7.35 16.07
C LYS A 48 -4.03 -6.32 14.95
N ALA A 49 -3.73 -6.76 13.72
CA ALA A 49 -3.62 -5.89 12.56
C ALA A 49 -4.95 -5.16 12.32
N PRO A 50 -5.00 -3.82 12.41
CA PRO A 50 -6.24 -3.09 12.24
C PRO A 50 -6.81 -3.27 10.83
N ILE A 51 -8.11 -3.55 10.73
CA ILE A 51 -8.79 -3.73 9.43
C ILE A 51 -8.62 -2.52 8.51
N ALA A 52 -8.59 -1.31 9.07
CA ALA A 52 -8.33 -0.09 8.33
C ALA A 52 -6.93 -0.09 7.68
N CYS A 53 -5.88 -0.48 8.42
CA CYS A 53 -4.52 -0.57 7.87
C CYS A 53 -4.42 -1.64 6.77
N ARG A 54 -5.16 -2.75 6.89
CA ARG A 54 -5.26 -3.75 5.82
C ARG A 54 -5.88 -3.14 4.55
N ARG A 55 -6.99 -2.43 4.67
CA ARG A 55 -7.68 -1.77 3.55
C ARG A 55 -6.82 -0.69 2.89
N ILE A 56 -6.14 0.14 3.70
CA ILE A 56 -5.17 1.14 3.21
C ILE A 56 -4.08 0.45 2.39
N ARG A 57 -3.47 -0.61 2.91
CA ARG A 57 -2.41 -1.36 2.20
C ARG A 57 -2.90 -1.91 0.86
N GLU A 58 -4.11 -2.46 0.83
CA GLU A 58 -4.71 -3.01 -0.40
C GLU A 58 -5.01 -1.92 -1.44
N ALA A 59 -5.51 -0.76 -1.01
CA ALA A 59 -5.73 0.39 -1.89
C ALA A 59 -4.42 0.91 -2.51
N LEU A 60 -3.40 1.10 -1.68
CA LEU A 60 -2.07 1.52 -2.13
C LEU A 60 -1.46 0.51 -3.11
N PHE A 61 -1.58 -0.79 -2.83
CA PHE A 61 -1.09 -1.83 -3.74
C PHE A 61 -1.79 -1.81 -5.10
N LYS A 62 -3.12 -1.63 -5.12
CA LYS A 62 -3.89 -1.49 -6.36
C LYS A 62 -3.55 -0.20 -7.13
N ALA A 63 -3.07 0.82 -6.45
CA ALA A 63 -2.56 2.05 -7.06
C ALA A 63 -1.10 1.95 -7.53
N GLY A 64 -0.45 0.79 -7.34
CA GLY A 64 0.94 0.58 -7.74
C GLY A 64 1.97 1.04 -6.71
N VAL A 65 1.62 1.05 -5.42
CA VAL A 65 2.57 1.27 -4.31
C VAL A 65 2.65 0.07 -3.38
N GLU A 66 3.86 -0.40 -3.13
CA GLU A 66 4.16 -1.46 -2.17
C GLU A 66 4.75 -0.91 -0.88
N THR A 67 4.33 -1.47 0.25
CA THR A 67 4.85 -1.18 1.60
C THR A 67 5.75 -2.32 2.07
N PHE A 68 6.94 -2.01 2.57
CA PHE A 68 7.91 -2.98 3.08
C PHE A 68 8.49 -2.56 4.44
N VAL A 69 9.09 -3.49 5.17
CA VAL A 69 9.62 -3.26 6.54
C VAL A 69 11.12 -3.47 6.63
N ASP A 70 11.71 -4.25 5.73
CA ASP A 70 13.14 -4.57 5.68
C ASP A 70 13.79 -3.85 4.48
N PRO A 71 14.95 -3.17 4.63
CA PRO A 71 15.77 -3.04 5.85
C PRO A 71 15.21 -2.02 6.87
N SER A 72 14.23 -1.22 6.47
CA SER A 72 13.50 -0.30 7.35
C SER A 72 12.11 -0.03 6.78
N PRO A 73 11.12 0.40 7.60
CA PRO A 73 9.79 0.74 7.12
C PRO A 73 9.82 1.73 5.96
N GLY A 74 9.31 1.31 4.81
CA GLY A 74 9.39 2.10 3.58
C GLY A 74 8.26 1.79 2.61
N VAL A 75 8.27 2.54 1.51
CA VAL A 75 7.32 2.46 0.41
C VAL A 75 8.06 2.58 -0.91
N ARG A 76 7.56 1.93 -1.96
CA ARG A 76 8.12 1.99 -3.32
C ARG A 76 7.01 1.92 -4.36
N LEU A 77 7.28 2.43 -5.56
CA LEU A 77 6.45 2.17 -6.73
C LEU A 77 6.60 0.70 -7.14
N SER A 78 5.48 0.05 -7.45
CA SER A 78 5.45 -1.31 -7.97
C SER A 78 5.87 -1.32 -9.43
N ALA A 79 6.82 -2.20 -9.79
CA ALA A 79 7.19 -2.45 -11.19
C ALA A 79 6.03 -3.03 -12.01
N ARG A 80 5.10 -3.74 -11.35
CA ARG A 80 3.80 -4.08 -11.91
C ARG A 80 2.94 -2.84 -11.88
N ASN A 81 2.76 -2.20 -13.02
CA ASN A 81 1.62 -1.30 -13.20
C ASN A 81 0.34 -2.16 -13.23
N PRO A 82 -0.54 -2.09 -12.21
CA PRO A 82 -1.78 -2.86 -12.19
C PRO A 82 -2.74 -2.46 -13.33
N ALA A 83 -2.54 -1.30 -13.95
CA ALA A 83 -3.26 -0.90 -15.16
C ALA A 83 -2.68 -1.49 -16.46
N LYS A 84 -1.49 -2.14 -16.42
CA LYS A 84 -0.83 -2.74 -17.59
C LYS A 84 -0.44 -4.21 -17.41
N SER A 85 -0.91 -4.88 -16.35
CA SER A 85 -0.50 -6.24 -16.01
C SER A 85 -1.15 -7.36 -16.85
N SER A 86 -1.84 -7.06 -17.95
CA SER A 86 -2.31 -8.08 -18.91
C SER A 86 -1.34 -8.37 -20.07
N LEU A 87 -0.17 -7.72 -20.12
CA LEU A 87 0.74 -7.82 -21.27
C LEU A 87 2.19 -8.17 -20.87
N HIS A 88 2.44 -9.29 -20.19
CA HIS A 88 3.66 -10.10 -20.39
C HIS A 88 3.66 -11.33 -19.47
N ALA A 89 3.32 -12.49 -20.04
CA ALA A 89 3.95 -13.74 -19.64
C ALA A 89 4.94 -14.07 -20.76
N PRO A 90 6.26 -14.20 -20.52
CA PRO A 90 7.11 -14.79 -21.52
C PRO A 90 6.79 -16.29 -21.55
N GLU A 91 6.27 -16.77 -22.69
CA GLU A 91 6.27 -18.19 -23.00
C GLU A 91 7.72 -18.68 -22.94
N VAL A 92 8.03 -19.47 -21.92
CA VAL A 92 9.28 -20.23 -21.89
C VAL A 92 9.16 -21.29 -22.97
N ARG A 93 9.72 -21.01 -24.15
CA ARG A 93 9.90 -22.02 -25.19
C ARG A 93 10.76 -23.15 -24.63
N ALA A 94 10.17 -24.34 -24.61
CA ALA A 94 10.88 -25.59 -24.46
C ALA A 94 12.00 -25.65 -25.52
N VAL A 95 13.23 -25.89 -25.07
CA VAL A 95 14.33 -26.30 -25.93
C VAL A 95 14.41 -27.83 -25.82
N ALA A 96 14.54 -28.44 -27.00
CA ALA A 96 14.46 -29.86 -27.32
C ALA A 96 15.52 -30.73 -26.63
#